data_AF-A0A9J6P0G7-F1
#
_entry.id   AF-A0A9J6P0G7-F1
#
_cell.length_a   1.000
_cell.length_b   1.000
_cell.length_c   1.000
_cell.angle_alpha   90.00
_cell.angle_beta   90.00
_cell.angle_gamma   90.00
#
_symmetry.space_group_name_H-M   'P 1'
#
loop_
_entity.id
_entity.type
_entity.pdbx_description
1 polymer ?
#
loop_
_entity_poly.entity_id
_entity_poly.type
_entity_poly.pdbx_seq_one_letter_code
_entity_poly.pdbx_strand_id
1 'polypeptide(L)'
;MMKKIVYITMFCVLLLFNCNVMAEDITGNRVVDQYKNWTIHFNDEIDFDKILFNDIYVLDSEGFRVYVDIIVGDDNKSIIVCSPSEGYQAGEKYTLTINDTMHSKKNVYLKHSVEMEFSIASIDINDDKIMDKLVVLPETDYDESEAKQMINRLSKIDHRILEELSNANVKIKLTNTNVTDVDEYIYLKGVTPRGWENTGKTWDDIPGLGGNLVVARIGYSEPSYKNGHGAINLELHETAHAIDYYVFDKISGLNEFISIMNVEGEKLFPNDGYRGGYCEEYFAEAFAMYYLNDKTNEELKEKAPLTYKFMGELPEKISQKNHLEESA
;
A
#
# COMPACT_ATOMS: atom_id res chain seq x y z
N MET A 1 70.77 24.44 -50.08
CA MET A 1 69.41 23.94 -49.75
C MET A 1 69.11 24.29 -48.30
N MET A 2 68.47 25.44 -48.07
CA MET A 2 68.07 25.92 -46.74
C MET A 2 66.61 25.58 -46.51
N LYS A 3 66.28 24.78 -45.49
CA LYS A 3 64.92 24.72 -44.96
C LYS A 3 64.86 25.57 -43.69
N LYS A 4 64.09 26.65 -43.79
CA LYS A 4 63.88 27.68 -42.78
C LYS A 4 63.15 27.10 -41.57
N ILE A 5 63.62 27.44 -40.39
CA ILE A 5 62.91 27.34 -39.12
C ILE A 5 61.74 28.33 -39.17
N VAL A 6 60.53 27.87 -38.85
CA VAL A 6 59.37 28.73 -38.61
C VAL A 6 58.85 28.41 -37.21
N TYR A 7 58.94 29.41 -36.33
CA TYR A 7 58.27 29.44 -35.03
C TYR A 7 56.77 29.52 -35.28
N ILE A 8 55.97 28.61 -34.71
CA ILE A 8 54.53 28.79 -34.59
C ILE A 8 54.24 29.16 -33.14
N THR A 9 53.76 30.38 -33.00
CA THR A 9 53.36 31.08 -31.79
C THR A 9 52.29 30.33 -31.00
N MET A 10 52.47 30.35 -29.69
CA MET A 10 51.49 30.05 -28.66
C MET A 10 50.20 30.84 -28.90
N PHE A 11 49.09 30.12 -29.09
CA PHE A 11 47.75 30.65 -28.84
C PHE A 11 46.95 29.56 -28.14
N CYS A 12 47.04 29.52 -26.81
CA CYS A 12 46.01 28.89 -25.98
C CYS A 12 44.73 29.69 -26.22
N VAL A 13 43.90 29.22 -27.14
CA VAL A 13 42.49 29.61 -27.13
C VAL A 13 41.91 28.98 -25.86
N LEU A 14 41.87 29.77 -24.78
CA LEU A 14 40.84 29.61 -23.78
C LEU A 14 39.51 29.78 -24.52
N LEU A 15 38.99 28.69 -25.06
CA LEU A 15 37.57 28.61 -25.36
C LEU A 15 36.90 28.71 -24.00
N LEU A 16 36.45 29.92 -23.71
CA LEU A 16 35.41 30.21 -22.73
C LEU A 16 34.25 29.26 -23.09
N PHE A 17 34.26 28.07 -22.50
CA PHE A 17 33.08 27.23 -22.46
C PHE A 17 32.05 28.07 -21.72
N ASN A 18 31.13 28.64 -22.49
CA ASN A 18 29.94 29.27 -21.98
C ASN A 18 29.26 28.22 -21.10
N CYS A 19 29.44 28.37 -19.79
CA CYS A 19 28.83 27.55 -18.76
C CYS A 19 27.33 27.77 -18.87
N ASN A 20 26.66 26.91 -19.62
CA ASN A 20 25.22 26.85 -19.62
C ASN A 20 24.84 25.80 -18.57
N VAL A 21 23.98 26.21 -17.62
CA VAL A 21 23.16 25.28 -16.84
C VAL A 21 22.31 24.49 -17.81
N MET A 22 22.55 23.19 -17.88
CA MET A 22 21.76 22.24 -18.65
C MET A 22 21.16 21.28 -17.62
N ALA A 23 19.83 21.30 -17.47
CA ALA A 23 19.13 20.13 -16.99
C ALA A 23 19.12 19.12 -18.15
N GLU A 24 19.42 17.85 -17.88
CA GLU A 24 19.22 16.79 -18.86
C GLU A 24 17.72 16.74 -19.22
N ASP A 25 17.40 16.70 -20.52
CA ASP A 25 16.02 16.59 -21.02
C ASP A 25 15.39 15.31 -20.45
N ILE A 26 14.57 15.43 -19.41
CA ILE A 26 13.74 14.31 -18.94
C ILE A 26 12.42 14.33 -19.73
N THR A 27 12.51 14.08 -21.04
CA THR A 27 11.30 13.91 -21.86
C THR A 27 10.90 12.44 -21.89
N GLY A 28 9.77 12.12 -21.26
CA GLY A 28 9.12 10.82 -21.37
C GLY A 28 8.25 10.48 -20.16
N ASN A 29 7.01 10.07 -20.41
CA ASN A 29 6.14 9.48 -19.39
C ASN A 29 6.81 8.24 -18.76
N ARG A 30 7.07 8.29 -17.45
CA ARG A 30 7.68 7.17 -16.70
C ARG A 30 6.64 6.54 -15.77
N VAL A 31 6.54 5.21 -15.77
CA VAL A 31 5.80 4.47 -14.74
C VAL A 31 6.75 4.16 -13.59
N VAL A 32 6.39 4.54 -12.36
CA VAL A 32 7.25 4.38 -11.16
C VAL A 32 6.47 3.85 -9.96
N ASP A 33 7.21 3.45 -8.93
CA ASP A 33 6.68 3.06 -7.62
C ASP A 33 6.01 4.25 -6.89
N GLN A 34 4.97 3.98 -6.10
CA GLN A 34 4.22 5.01 -5.37
C GLN A 34 5.05 5.78 -4.32
N TYR A 35 6.17 5.22 -3.84
CA TYR A 35 7.10 5.88 -2.92
C TYR A 35 8.39 6.33 -3.61
N LYS A 36 8.32 6.57 -4.93
CA LYS A 36 9.47 7.02 -5.71
C LYS A 36 9.93 8.42 -5.28
N ASN A 37 11.11 8.49 -4.66
CA ASN A 37 11.85 9.74 -4.47
C ASN A 37 12.56 10.15 -5.76
N TRP A 38 12.65 11.47 -5.98
CA TRP A 38 13.34 12.08 -7.12
C TRP A 38 14.57 12.84 -6.67
N THR A 39 15.69 12.65 -7.34
CA THR A 39 16.91 13.44 -7.13
C THR A 39 17.14 14.33 -8.34
N ILE A 40 17.16 15.64 -8.11
CA ILE A 40 17.43 16.67 -9.11
C ILE A 40 18.88 17.08 -8.95
N HIS A 41 19.67 16.96 -10.02
CA HIS A 41 21.06 17.40 -10.04
C HIS A 41 21.21 18.72 -10.82
N PHE A 42 21.86 19.69 -10.18
CA PHE A 42 22.23 20.96 -10.76
C PHE A 42 23.72 20.97 -11.10
N ASN A 43 24.10 21.71 -12.14
CA ASN A 43 25.50 21.79 -12.55
C ASN A 43 26.32 22.83 -11.74
N ASP A 44 25.65 23.71 -10.98
CA ASP A 44 26.26 24.71 -10.10
C ASP A 44 25.58 24.71 -8.72
N GLU A 45 26.24 25.27 -7.72
CA GLU A 45 25.67 25.34 -6.36
C GLU A 45 24.42 26.23 -6.32
N ILE A 46 23.36 25.70 -5.72
CA ILE A 46 22.06 26.37 -5.64
C ILE A 46 22.00 27.30 -4.42
N ASP A 47 21.31 28.43 -4.58
CA ASP A 47 20.96 29.28 -3.44
C ASP A 47 19.70 28.74 -2.77
N PHE A 48 19.83 28.28 -1.53
CA PHE A 48 18.74 27.64 -0.78
C PHE A 48 17.93 28.62 0.07
N ASP A 49 18.05 29.93 -0.20
CA ASP A 49 17.17 30.93 0.40
C ASP A 49 15.69 30.53 0.26
N LYS A 50 14.84 30.98 1.20
CA LYS A 50 13.45 30.54 1.53
C LYS A 50 12.42 30.43 0.37
N ILE A 51 12.85 30.60 -0.86
CA ILE A 51 12.09 30.67 -2.10
C ILE A 51 11.88 29.26 -2.73
N LEU A 52 12.68 28.25 -2.37
CA LEU A 52 12.63 26.90 -2.96
C LEU A 52 11.26 26.19 -2.90
N PHE A 53 10.49 26.38 -1.83
CA PHE A 53 9.22 25.67 -1.64
C PHE A 53 8.17 26.02 -2.70
N ASN A 54 8.30 27.17 -3.38
CA ASN A 54 7.39 27.54 -4.47
C ASN A 54 7.93 27.18 -5.85
N ASP A 55 9.23 26.95 -5.96
CA ASP A 55 9.91 26.77 -7.23
C ASP A 55 9.99 25.30 -7.64
N ILE A 56 9.89 24.37 -6.69
CA ILE A 56 9.82 22.93 -6.95
C ILE A 56 8.52 22.39 -6.34
N TYR A 57 7.69 21.78 -7.17
CA TYR A 57 6.41 21.21 -6.74
C TYR A 57 5.95 20.08 -7.66
N VAL A 58 5.03 19.26 -7.15
CA VAL A 58 4.37 18.20 -7.92
C VAL A 58 2.90 18.54 -8.09
N LEU A 59 2.39 18.37 -9.30
CA LEU A 59 0.96 18.48 -9.62
C LEU A 59 0.38 17.11 -9.96
N ASP A 60 -0.86 16.85 -9.59
CA ASP A 60 -1.65 15.72 -10.10
C ASP A 60 -2.25 16.01 -11.48
N SER A 61 -3.04 15.06 -12.02
CA SER A 61 -3.62 15.18 -13.35
C SER A 61 -4.71 16.25 -13.46
N GLU A 62 -5.29 16.66 -12.34
CA GLU A 62 -6.27 17.74 -12.24
C GLU A 62 -5.58 19.12 -12.07
N GLY A 63 -4.26 19.13 -11.91
CA GLY A 63 -3.44 20.33 -11.73
C GLY A 63 -3.38 20.81 -10.27
N PHE A 64 -3.80 20.01 -9.30
CA PHE A 64 -3.67 20.33 -7.89
C PHE A 64 -2.28 19.95 -7.35
N ARG A 65 -1.80 20.73 -6.39
CA ARG A 65 -0.50 20.48 -5.76
C ARG A 65 -0.58 19.29 -4.81
N VAL A 66 0.34 18.35 -5.01
CA VAL A 66 0.61 17.25 -4.08
C VAL A 66 1.66 17.72 -3.06
N TYR A 67 1.42 17.46 -1.78
CA TYR A 67 2.37 17.79 -0.73
C TYR A 67 3.56 16.83 -0.79
N VAL A 68 4.77 17.38 -0.93
CA VAL A 68 6.03 16.63 -0.97
C VAL A 68 7.05 17.33 -0.09
N ASP A 69 7.85 16.54 0.62
CA ASP A 69 8.98 17.07 1.38
C ASP A 69 10.19 17.27 0.46
N ILE A 70 10.95 18.33 0.70
CA ILE A 70 12.14 18.67 -0.08
C ILE A 70 13.35 18.68 0.84
N ILE A 71 14.36 17.89 0.48
CA ILE A 71 15.63 17.77 1.21
C ILE A 71 16.76 18.25 0.32
N VAL A 72 17.64 19.08 0.88
CA VAL A 72 18.87 19.52 0.20
C VAL A 72 19.94 18.44 0.37
N GLY A 73 20.56 18.04 -0.74
CA GLY A 73 21.68 17.09 -0.72
C GLY A 73 22.95 17.71 -0.14
N ASP A 74 23.81 16.86 0.43
CA ASP A 74 25.05 17.29 1.10
C ASP A 74 26.08 17.97 0.16
N ASP A 75 25.89 17.86 -1.15
CA ASP A 75 26.74 18.43 -2.19
C ASP A 75 26.40 19.89 -2.55
N ASN A 76 25.34 20.47 -1.98
CA ASN A 76 24.77 21.78 -2.32
C ASN A 76 24.39 21.95 -3.81
N LYS A 77 24.30 20.84 -4.53
CA LYS A 77 24.02 20.78 -5.97
C LYS A 77 22.90 19.79 -6.30
N SER A 78 22.34 19.15 -5.30
CA SER A 78 21.27 18.19 -5.46
C SER A 78 20.10 18.51 -4.54
N ILE A 79 18.89 18.24 -5.03
CA ILE A 79 17.66 18.32 -4.25
C ILE A 79 16.95 16.97 -4.35
N ILE A 80 16.49 16.46 -3.22
CA ILE A 80 15.68 15.26 -3.13
C ILE A 80 14.24 15.70 -2.89
N VAL A 81 13.35 15.37 -3.83
CA VAL A 81 11.91 15.48 -3.66
C VAL A 81 11.42 14.13 -3.14
N CYS A 82 11.00 14.11 -1.89
CA CYS A 82 10.44 12.92 -1.25
C CYS A 82 9.02 12.69 -1.75
N SER A 83 8.66 11.44 -1.97
CA SER A 83 7.25 11.08 -2.17
C SER A 83 6.41 11.53 -0.97
N PRO A 84 5.09 11.75 -1.16
CA PRO A 84 4.17 11.92 -0.04
C PRO A 84 4.30 10.75 0.93
N SER A 85 3.99 10.97 2.22
CA SER A 85 4.05 9.92 3.24
C SER A 85 3.12 8.74 2.93
N GLU A 86 1.98 9.05 2.31
CA GLU A 86 0.95 8.15 1.81
C GLU A 86 1.30 7.53 0.45
N GLY A 87 2.35 8.03 -0.21
CA GLY A 87 2.69 7.68 -1.58
C GLY A 87 1.84 8.42 -2.61
N TYR A 88 2.27 8.37 -3.86
CA TYR A 88 1.48 8.84 -4.99
C TYR A 88 0.33 7.86 -5.28
N GLN A 89 -0.85 8.38 -5.67
CA GLN A 89 -2.03 7.56 -5.94
C GLN A 89 -1.82 6.63 -7.14
N ALA A 90 -2.16 5.35 -6.98
CA ALA A 90 -2.09 4.36 -8.05
C ALA A 90 -2.97 4.74 -9.25
N GLY A 91 -2.46 4.49 -10.45
CA GLY A 91 -3.14 4.79 -11.73
C GLY A 91 -3.20 6.28 -12.09
N GLU A 92 -2.72 7.14 -11.21
CA GLU A 92 -2.72 8.58 -11.39
C GLU A 92 -1.48 9.04 -12.16
N LYS A 93 -1.57 10.24 -12.74
CA LYS A 93 -0.46 10.92 -13.42
C LYS A 93 -0.07 12.18 -12.67
N TYR A 94 1.22 12.45 -12.67
CA TYR A 94 1.82 13.56 -11.95
C TYR A 94 2.84 14.29 -12.81
N THR A 95 3.03 15.57 -12.52
CA THR A 95 4.07 16.40 -13.13
C THR A 95 4.93 17.00 -12.03
N LEU A 96 6.22 16.68 -12.02
CA LEU A 96 7.22 17.38 -11.20
C LEU A 96 7.70 18.61 -11.99
N THR A 97 7.56 19.78 -11.40
CA THR A 97 7.92 21.07 -12.01
C THR A 97 9.03 21.76 -11.23
N ILE A 98 9.98 22.33 -11.98
CA ILE A 98 11.04 23.22 -11.50
C ILE A 98 10.89 24.54 -12.25
N ASN A 99 10.50 25.61 -11.56
CA ASN A 99 10.29 26.93 -12.14
C ASN A 99 11.60 27.60 -12.58
N ASP A 100 11.51 28.56 -13.52
CA ASP A 100 12.66 29.31 -14.03
C ASP A 100 13.19 30.37 -13.05
N THR A 101 12.47 30.61 -11.94
CA THR A 101 12.86 31.47 -10.81
C THR A 101 13.99 30.87 -9.96
N MET A 102 14.25 29.57 -10.11
CA MET A 102 15.41 28.89 -9.51
C MET A 102 16.72 29.51 -9.99
N HIS A 103 17.65 29.75 -9.07
CA HIS A 103 18.95 30.34 -9.38
C HIS A 103 20.08 29.74 -8.56
N SER A 104 21.30 29.81 -9.11
CA SER A 104 22.52 29.45 -8.39
C SER A 104 22.91 30.54 -7.38
N LYS A 105 23.85 30.24 -6.47
CA LYS A 105 24.47 31.24 -5.57
C LYS A 105 25.12 32.42 -6.29
N LYS A 106 25.38 32.28 -7.59
CA LYS A 106 25.93 33.35 -8.45
C LYS A 106 24.82 34.19 -9.10
N ASN A 107 23.57 33.99 -8.70
CA ASN A 107 22.39 34.65 -9.24
C ASN A 107 22.17 34.39 -10.74
N VAL A 108 22.50 33.17 -11.19
CA VAL A 108 22.23 32.70 -12.55
C VAL A 108 20.97 31.84 -12.51
N TYR A 109 19.93 32.31 -13.17
CA TYR A 109 18.62 31.67 -13.24
C TYR A 109 18.60 30.51 -14.25
N LEU A 110 17.69 29.56 -14.03
CA LEU A 110 17.31 28.61 -15.07
C LEU A 110 16.76 29.37 -16.28
N LYS A 111 17.08 28.92 -17.49
CA LYS A 111 16.64 29.60 -18.72
C LYS A 111 15.15 29.41 -18.99
N HIS A 112 14.64 28.25 -18.62
CA HIS A 112 13.28 27.79 -18.81
C HIS A 112 12.90 26.90 -17.64
N SER A 113 11.61 26.82 -17.32
CA SER A 113 11.10 25.82 -16.39
C SER A 113 11.32 24.41 -16.95
N VAL A 114 11.51 23.46 -16.05
CA VAL A 114 11.68 22.04 -16.38
C VAL A 114 10.51 21.29 -15.80
N GLU A 115 9.86 20.47 -16.63
CA GLU A 115 8.75 19.63 -16.24
C GLU A 115 9.08 18.17 -16.55
N MET A 116 8.62 17.28 -15.69
CA MET A 116 8.80 15.84 -15.84
C MET A 116 7.50 15.13 -15.46
N GLU A 117 6.90 14.47 -16.45
CA GLU A 117 5.71 13.65 -16.25
C GLU A 117 6.09 12.26 -15.75
N PHE A 118 5.39 11.79 -14.72
CA PHE A 118 5.42 10.40 -14.28
C PHE A 118 4.01 9.91 -13.97
N SER A 119 3.86 8.59 -13.90
CA SER A 119 2.62 7.91 -13.57
C SER A 119 2.92 6.83 -12.56
N ILE A 120 1.97 6.59 -11.68
CA ILE A 120 2.00 5.40 -10.84
C ILE A 120 1.27 4.31 -11.59
N ALA A 121 1.84 3.11 -11.59
CA ALA A 121 1.16 1.98 -12.18
C ALA A 121 -0.29 1.95 -11.65
N SER A 122 -1.27 1.96 -12.54
CA SER A 122 -2.63 1.57 -12.17
C SER A 122 -2.52 0.16 -11.64
N ILE A 123 -3.12 -0.09 -10.48
CA ILE A 123 -3.43 -1.46 -10.06
C ILE A 123 -4.51 -1.92 -11.04
N ASP A 124 -4.10 -2.33 -12.22
CA ASP A 124 -5.01 -2.86 -13.21
C ASP A 124 -4.23 -3.75 -14.18
N ILE A 125 -4.43 -5.07 -14.00
CA ILE A 125 -4.42 -6.17 -14.99
C ILE A 125 -4.53 -7.54 -14.29
N ASN A 126 -4.36 -7.65 -12.96
CA ASN A 126 -4.41 -8.95 -12.28
C ASN A 126 -5.40 -9.08 -11.10
N ASP A 127 -5.82 -7.99 -10.45
CA ASP A 127 -6.74 -8.11 -9.30
C ASP A 127 -8.18 -8.43 -9.69
N ASP A 128 -8.71 -7.90 -10.81
CA ASP A 128 -10.05 -8.32 -11.28
C ASP A 128 -10.09 -9.83 -11.57
N LYS A 129 -9.02 -10.37 -12.17
CA LYS A 129 -8.91 -11.81 -12.46
C LYS A 129 -8.68 -12.65 -11.22
N ILE A 130 -7.97 -12.15 -10.20
CA ILE A 130 -7.76 -12.89 -8.96
C ILE A 130 -9.03 -12.85 -8.11
N MET A 131 -9.76 -11.73 -8.11
CA MET A 131 -11.08 -11.64 -7.48
C MET A 131 -12.09 -12.56 -8.16
N ASP A 132 -12.09 -12.68 -9.50
CA ASP A 132 -12.92 -13.66 -10.22
C ASP A 132 -12.63 -15.11 -9.80
N LYS A 133 -11.40 -15.40 -9.39
CA LYS A 133 -11.01 -16.73 -8.89
C LYS A 133 -11.37 -16.92 -7.42
N LEU A 134 -11.23 -15.90 -6.60
CA LEU A 134 -11.41 -15.98 -5.15
C LEU A 134 -12.88 -15.84 -4.76
N VAL A 135 -13.61 -14.90 -5.36
CA VAL A 135 -14.95 -14.51 -4.93
C VAL A 135 -16.02 -15.34 -5.62
N VAL A 136 -16.95 -15.86 -4.82
CA VAL A 136 -18.15 -16.55 -5.29
C VAL A 136 -19.35 -15.71 -4.90
N LEU A 137 -20.12 -15.28 -5.91
CA LEU A 137 -21.34 -14.48 -5.72
C LEU A 137 -22.59 -15.37 -5.69
N PRO A 138 -23.71 -14.91 -5.10
CA PRO A 138 -24.96 -15.67 -5.09
C PRO A 138 -25.53 -15.88 -6.50
N GLU A 139 -26.17 -17.03 -6.73
CA GLU A 139 -26.94 -17.29 -7.97
C GLU A 139 -28.34 -16.64 -7.97
N THR A 140 -28.77 -16.12 -6.81
CA THR A 140 -30.07 -15.47 -6.59
C THR A 140 -29.90 -13.97 -6.47
N ASP A 141 -30.99 -13.19 -6.53
CA ASP A 141 -30.91 -11.73 -6.40
C ASP A 141 -30.19 -11.28 -5.10
N TYR A 142 -29.26 -10.35 -5.25
CA TYR A 142 -28.50 -9.72 -4.17
C TYR A 142 -28.26 -8.23 -4.46
N ASP A 143 -27.75 -7.49 -3.47
CA ASP A 143 -27.32 -6.10 -3.67
C ASP A 143 -25.97 -6.07 -4.40
N GLU A 144 -26.00 -5.93 -5.72
CA GLU A 144 -24.80 -5.89 -6.57
C GLU A 144 -23.87 -4.72 -6.24
N SER A 145 -24.43 -3.58 -5.85
CA SER A 145 -23.64 -2.40 -5.49
C SER A 145 -22.85 -2.66 -4.21
N GLU A 146 -23.49 -3.24 -3.20
CA GLU A 146 -22.81 -3.59 -1.96
C GLU A 146 -21.77 -4.72 -2.17
N ALA A 147 -22.12 -5.76 -2.93
CA ALA A 147 -21.17 -6.82 -3.25
C ALA A 147 -19.92 -6.28 -3.96
N LYS A 148 -20.09 -5.33 -4.88
CA LYS A 148 -18.95 -4.65 -5.53
C LYS A 148 -18.11 -3.85 -4.53
N GLN A 149 -18.72 -3.19 -3.56
CA GLN A 149 -17.97 -2.47 -2.52
C GLN A 149 -17.18 -3.43 -1.61
N MET A 150 -17.74 -4.59 -1.27
CA MET A 150 -17.03 -5.64 -0.53
C MET A 150 -15.82 -6.15 -1.33
N ILE A 151 -16.01 -6.44 -2.63
CA ILE A 151 -14.92 -6.85 -3.52
C ILE A 151 -13.84 -5.77 -3.59
N ASN A 152 -14.22 -4.51 -3.74
CA ASN A 152 -13.27 -3.38 -3.76
C ASN A 152 -12.48 -3.22 -2.45
N ARG A 153 -13.02 -3.66 -1.30
CA ARG A 153 -12.29 -3.66 -0.03
C ARG A 153 -11.30 -4.83 0.03
N LEU A 154 -11.73 -6.02 -0.41
CA LEU A 154 -10.89 -7.22 -0.50
C LEU A 154 -9.72 -7.03 -1.49
N SER A 155 -9.96 -6.37 -2.62
CA SER A 155 -8.93 -6.12 -3.65
C SER A 155 -7.82 -5.17 -3.21
N LYS A 156 -7.92 -4.56 -2.02
CA LYS A 156 -6.83 -3.75 -1.44
C LYS A 156 -5.75 -4.59 -0.77
N ILE A 157 -6.02 -5.86 -0.48
CA ILE A 157 -5.03 -6.79 0.06
C ILE A 157 -3.89 -6.93 -0.95
N ASP A 158 -2.63 -7.00 -0.49
CA ASP A 158 -1.48 -7.16 -1.38
C ASP A 158 -1.68 -8.36 -2.32
N HIS A 159 -1.53 -8.11 -3.62
CA HIS A 159 -1.74 -9.09 -4.68
C HIS A 159 -0.99 -10.41 -4.45
N ARG A 160 0.21 -10.39 -3.87
CA ARG A 160 0.98 -11.62 -3.58
C ARG A 160 0.24 -12.51 -2.58
N ILE A 161 -0.41 -11.90 -1.58
CA ILE A 161 -1.23 -12.62 -0.60
C ILE A 161 -2.49 -13.18 -1.27
N LEU A 162 -3.11 -12.40 -2.15
CA LEU A 162 -4.30 -12.84 -2.91
C LEU A 162 -3.98 -14.01 -3.86
N GLU A 163 -2.83 -14.00 -4.52
CA GLU A 163 -2.37 -15.11 -5.34
C GLU A 163 -2.16 -16.38 -4.50
N GLU A 164 -1.50 -16.28 -3.35
CA GLU A 164 -1.30 -17.43 -2.47
C GLU A 164 -2.61 -17.98 -1.90
N LEU A 165 -3.57 -17.12 -1.55
CA LEU A 165 -4.92 -17.56 -1.20
C LEU A 165 -5.58 -18.34 -2.34
N SER A 166 -5.47 -17.84 -3.56
CA SER A 166 -6.03 -18.52 -4.74
C SER A 166 -5.32 -19.84 -5.02
N ASN A 167 -3.99 -19.91 -4.85
CA ASN A 167 -3.19 -21.12 -5.02
C ASN A 167 -3.52 -22.17 -3.96
N ALA A 168 -3.84 -21.72 -2.74
CA ALA A 168 -4.37 -22.57 -1.67
C ALA A 168 -5.83 -23.03 -1.89
N ASN A 169 -6.44 -22.66 -3.02
CA ASN A 169 -7.84 -22.93 -3.37
C ASN A 169 -8.86 -22.38 -2.34
N VAL A 170 -8.51 -21.31 -1.63
CA VAL A 170 -9.48 -20.61 -0.77
C VAL A 170 -10.54 -19.91 -1.64
N LYS A 171 -11.78 -19.91 -1.17
CA LYS A 171 -12.89 -19.17 -1.79
C LYS A 171 -13.52 -18.22 -0.77
N ILE A 172 -13.95 -17.05 -1.25
CA ILE A 172 -14.67 -16.04 -0.47
C ILE A 172 -16.08 -15.94 -1.03
N LYS A 173 -17.04 -16.56 -0.35
CA LYS A 173 -18.45 -16.59 -0.74
C LYS A 173 -19.18 -15.42 -0.13
N LEU A 174 -19.56 -14.47 -0.97
CA LEU A 174 -20.47 -13.39 -0.58
C LEU A 174 -21.90 -13.94 -0.66
N THR A 175 -22.65 -13.85 0.44
CA THR A 175 -24.00 -14.45 0.52
C THR A 175 -25.07 -13.43 0.90
N ASN A 176 -26.29 -13.63 0.40
CA ASN A 176 -27.49 -12.90 0.84
C ASN A 176 -28.24 -13.61 1.98
N THR A 177 -27.85 -14.84 2.31
CA THR A 177 -28.45 -15.66 3.39
C THR A 177 -27.65 -15.60 4.69
N ASN A 178 -28.14 -16.27 5.73
CA ASN A 178 -27.31 -16.56 6.90
C ASN A 178 -26.22 -17.58 6.53
N VAL A 179 -25.12 -17.61 7.28
CA VAL A 179 -24.01 -18.56 7.07
C VAL A 179 -24.51 -20.00 7.11
N THR A 180 -25.43 -20.33 8.01
CA THR A 180 -26.01 -21.68 8.16
C THR A 180 -27.00 -22.09 7.07
N ASP A 181 -27.34 -21.18 6.15
CA ASP A 181 -28.17 -21.48 4.98
C ASP A 181 -27.32 -21.68 3.71
N VAL A 182 -26.00 -21.55 3.82
CA VAL A 182 -25.03 -21.92 2.79
C VAL A 182 -24.83 -23.44 2.84
N ASP A 183 -24.95 -24.15 1.71
CA ASP A 183 -24.92 -25.62 1.63
C ASP A 183 -23.72 -26.24 2.37
N GLU A 184 -22.56 -25.61 2.25
CA GLU A 184 -21.30 -26.03 2.88
C GLU A 184 -21.35 -25.95 4.41
N TYR A 185 -22.23 -25.13 5.00
CA TYR A 185 -22.34 -24.85 6.44
C TYR A 185 -23.69 -25.19 7.06
N ILE A 186 -24.59 -25.84 6.31
CA ILE A 186 -25.92 -26.22 6.82
C ILE A 186 -25.87 -27.10 8.07
N TYR A 187 -24.76 -27.83 8.26
CA TYR A 187 -24.50 -28.65 9.45
C TYR A 187 -24.33 -27.84 10.75
N LEU A 188 -24.12 -26.53 10.66
CA LEU A 188 -24.00 -25.62 11.81
C LEU A 188 -25.34 -25.02 12.25
N LYS A 189 -26.43 -25.30 11.53
CA LYS A 189 -27.77 -24.78 11.86
C LYS A 189 -28.21 -25.21 13.26
N GLY A 190 -28.56 -24.23 14.09
CA GLY A 190 -28.93 -24.43 15.49
C GLY A 190 -27.77 -24.80 16.44
N VAL A 191 -26.52 -24.81 15.96
CA VAL A 191 -25.35 -25.14 16.78
C VAL A 191 -24.82 -23.87 17.44
N THR A 192 -24.52 -23.94 18.74
CA THR A 192 -23.91 -22.81 19.47
C THR A 192 -22.38 -22.84 19.32
N PRO A 193 -21.74 -21.73 18.89
CA PRO A 193 -20.29 -21.60 18.85
C PRO A 193 -19.66 -21.80 20.24
N ARG A 194 -18.41 -22.24 20.27
CA ARG A 194 -17.65 -22.38 21.51
C ARG A 194 -17.47 -21.02 22.18
N GLY A 195 -17.78 -20.92 23.47
CA GLY A 195 -17.73 -19.67 24.23
C GLY A 195 -19.03 -18.85 24.20
N TRP A 196 -20.05 -19.31 23.45
CA TRP A 196 -21.34 -18.63 23.30
C TRP A 196 -22.49 -19.36 24.01
N GLU A 197 -22.19 -20.38 24.84
CA GLU A 197 -23.15 -21.35 25.40
C GLU A 197 -24.26 -20.70 26.25
N ASN A 198 -24.06 -19.47 26.75
CA ASN A 198 -25.01 -18.75 27.59
C ASN A 198 -25.61 -17.49 26.93
N THR A 199 -25.35 -17.26 25.65
CA THR A 199 -25.81 -16.06 24.94
C THR A 199 -27.21 -16.21 24.35
N GLY A 200 -27.68 -17.46 24.19
CA GLY A 200 -28.90 -17.79 23.45
C GLY A 200 -28.77 -17.65 21.92
N LYS A 201 -27.55 -17.35 21.42
CA LYS A 201 -27.24 -17.24 20.00
C LYS A 201 -26.63 -18.53 19.45
N THR A 202 -26.79 -18.75 18.15
CA THR A 202 -26.22 -19.88 17.40
C THR A 202 -25.40 -19.37 16.20
N TRP A 203 -24.78 -20.28 15.45
CA TRP A 203 -24.17 -19.96 14.15
C TRP A 203 -25.16 -19.34 13.16
N ASP A 204 -26.48 -19.49 13.38
CA ASP A 204 -27.52 -18.84 12.59
C ASP A 204 -27.51 -17.31 12.72
N ASP A 205 -26.94 -16.79 13.81
CA ASP A 205 -26.89 -15.37 14.15
C ASP A 205 -25.58 -14.69 13.72
N ILE A 206 -24.65 -15.43 13.11
CA ILE A 206 -23.32 -14.94 12.76
C ILE A 206 -23.26 -14.62 11.26
N PRO A 207 -22.78 -13.42 10.87
CA PRO A 207 -22.80 -12.97 9.48
C PRO A 207 -21.60 -13.45 8.64
N GLY A 208 -20.57 -14.05 9.26
CA GLY A 208 -19.40 -14.55 8.56
C GLY A 208 -18.67 -15.69 9.27
N LEU A 209 -17.79 -16.37 8.55
CA LEU A 209 -16.99 -17.49 9.05
C LEU A 209 -15.70 -17.63 8.25
N GLY A 210 -14.56 -17.65 8.94
CA GLY A 210 -13.24 -17.96 8.40
C GLY A 210 -12.98 -19.47 8.24
N GLY A 211 -12.26 -19.84 7.18
CA GLY A 211 -11.96 -21.23 6.81
C GLY A 211 -11.48 -21.34 5.37
N ASN A 212 -11.42 -22.56 4.80
CA ASN A 212 -11.07 -22.72 3.37
C ASN A 212 -12.13 -22.07 2.46
N LEU A 213 -13.40 -22.14 2.89
CA LEU A 213 -14.47 -21.30 2.38
C LEU A 213 -14.70 -20.18 3.40
N VAL A 214 -14.31 -18.96 3.04
CA VAL A 214 -14.67 -17.76 3.78
C VAL A 214 -16.11 -17.40 3.39
N VAL A 215 -16.96 -17.10 4.36
CA VAL A 215 -18.32 -16.60 4.09
C VAL A 215 -18.48 -15.21 4.69
N ALA A 216 -19.00 -14.28 3.92
CA ALA A 216 -19.35 -12.94 4.39
C ALA A 216 -20.71 -12.52 3.82
N ARG A 217 -21.61 -12.05 4.69
CA ARG A 217 -22.94 -11.64 4.28
C ARG A 217 -22.93 -10.23 3.67
N ILE A 218 -23.56 -10.10 2.51
CA ILE A 218 -23.69 -8.83 1.78
C ILE A 218 -24.48 -7.82 2.60
N GLY A 219 -23.92 -6.63 2.80
CA GLY A 219 -24.52 -5.54 3.60
C GLY A 219 -24.22 -5.58 5.09
N TYR A 220 -23.38 -6.52 5.54
CA TYR A 220 -23.03 -6.71 6.95
C TYR A 220 -21.55 -6.38 7.21
N SER A 221 -20.90 -5.61 6.34
CA SER A 221 -19.48 -5.29 6.46
C SER A 221 -19.13 -4.47 7.70
N GLU A 222 -19.98 -3.53 8.09
CA GLU A 222 -19.70 -2.58 9.18
C GLU A 222 -20.05 -3.16 10.56
N PRO A 223 -19.24 -2.90 11.60
CA PRO A 223 -19.51 -3.37 12.95
C PRO A 223 -20.82 -2.76 13.49
N SER A 224 -21.74 -3.62 13.93
CA SER A 224 -22.90 -3.15 14.69
C SER A 224 -23.61 -4.29 15.42
N TYR A 225 -24.35 -3.94 16.48
CA TYR A 225 -25.25 -4.88 17.15
C TYR A 225 -26.26 -5.51 16.17
N LYS A 226 -26.73 -4.74 15.18
CA LYS A 226 -27.66 -5.20 14.15
C LYS A 226 -27.01 -6.19 13.19
N ASN A 227 -25.74 -6.00 12.86
CA ASN A 227 -25.00 -6.87 11.94
C ASN A 227 -24.45 -8.11 12.65
N GLY A 228 -24.41 -8.13 13.99
CA GLY A 228 -24.14 -9.35 14.76
C GLY A 228 -22.66 -9.66 14.98
N HIS A 229 -21.75 -8.78 14.54
CA HIS A 229 -20.30 -8.90 14.75
C HIS A 229 -19.70 -7.57 15.21
N GLY A 230 -18.50 -7.63 15.80
CA GLY A 230 -17.77 -6.46 16.26
C GLY A 230 -16.64 -6.02 15.33
N ALA A 231 -16.21 -6.86 14.37
CA ALA A 231 -15.04 -6.61 13.54
C ALA A 231 -15.14 -5.30 12.74
N ILE A 232 -14.02 -4.57 12.62
CA ILE A 232 -13.94 -3.27 11.93
C ILE A 232 -14.40 -3.35 10.47
N ASN A 233 -14.21 -4.52 9.85
CA ASN A 233 -14.82 -4.89 8.57
C ASN A 233 -14.95 -6.41 8.50
N LEU A 234 -16.16 -6.91 8.20
CA LEU A 234 -16.46 -8.34 8.20
C LEU A 234 -15.60 -9.13 7.21
N GLU A 235 -15.68 -8.80 5.92
CA GLU A 235 -15.04 -9.60 4.87
C GLU A 235 -13.51 -9.59 4.97
N LEU A 236 -12.89 -8.48 5.38
CA LEU A 236 -11.45 -8.43 5.62
C LEU A 236 -11.05 -9.27 6.83
N HIS A 237 -11.82 -9.21 7.93
CA HIS A 237 -11.55 -9.99 9.13
C HIS A 237 -11.64 -11.50 8.86
N GLU A 238 -12.73 -11.97 8.24
CA GLU A 238 -12.89 -13.39 7.94
C GLU A 238 -11.86 -13.89 6.91
N THR A 239 -11.50 -13.05 5.94
CA THR A 239 -10.44 -13.36 4.97
C THR A 239 -9.07 -13.42 5.66
N ALA A 240 -8.81 -12.56 6.65
CA ALA A 240 -7.56 -12.57 7.39
C ALA A 240 -7.33 -13.89 8.16
N HIS A 241 -8.39 -14.50 8.72
CA HIS A 241 -8.30 -15.84 9.31
C HIS A 241 -7.86 -16.90 8.29
N ALA A 242 -8.37 -16.83 7.05
CA ALA A 242 -7.94 -17.73 5.99
C ALA A 242 -6.50 -17.45 5.55
N ILE A 243 -6.07 -16.19 5.50
CA ILE A 243 -4.70 -15.79 5.19
C ILE A 243 -3.73 -16.32 6.25
N ASP A 244 -4.04 -16.11 7.53
CA ASP A 244 -3.24 -16.59 8.66
C ASP A 244 -2.95 -18.09 8.50
N TYR A 245 -3.99 -18.88 8.27
CA TYR A 245 -3.89 -20.33 8.22
C TYR A 245 -3.32 -20.87 6.89
N TYR A 246 -3.90 -20.50 5.76
CA TYR A 246 -3.61 -21.14 4.47
C TYR A 246 -2.43 -20.54 3.72
N VAL A 247 -2.13 -19.25 3.92
CA VAL A 247 -1.00 -18.59 3.25
C VAL A 247 0.25 -18.69 4.12
N PHE A 248 0.11 -18.40 5.42
CA PHE A 248 1.25 -18.25 6.32
C PHE A 248 1.40 -19.34 7.39
N ASP A 249 0.69 -20.47 7.26
CA ASP A 249 0.80 -21.63 8.16
C ASP A 249 0.64 -21.25 9.65
N LYS A 250 -0.44 -20.51 9.94
CA LYS A 250 -0.80 -20.00 11.27
C LYS A 250 0.28 -19.09 11.86
N ILE A 251 0.64 -18.05 11.12
CA ILE A 251 1.65 -17.06 11.51
C ILE A 251 1.31 -16.36 12.82
N SER A 252 0.01 -16.19 13.12
CA SER A 252 -0.48 -15.64 14.37
C SER A 252 -0.02 -16.43 15.60
N GLY A 253 0.20 -17.74 15.43
CA GLY A 253 0.65 -18.65 16.49
C GLY A 253 2.17 -18.66 16.70
N LEU A 254 2.95 -17.93 15.90
CA LEU A 254 4.40 -17.88 16.05
C LEU A 254 4.79 -17.00 17.24
N ASN A 255 5.86 -17.39 17.93
CA ASN A 255 6.40 -16.63 19.06
C ASN A 255 6.75 -15.18 18.70
N GLU A 256 7.16 -14.94 17.46
CA GLU A 256 7.42 -13.59 16.92
C GLU A 256 6.16 -12.71 17.04
N PHE A 257 5.03 -13.17 16.48
CA PHE A 257 3.79 -12.41 16.50
C PHE A 257 3.15 -12.35 17.90
N ILE A 258 3.17 -13.44 18.65
CA ILE A 258 2.70 -13.49 20.04
C ILE A 258 3.44 -12.46 20.92
N SER A 259 4.75 -12.31 20.72
CA SER A 259 5.54 -11.32 21.46
C SER A 259 5.14 -9.88 21.14
N ILE A 260 4.79 -9.60 19.88
CA ILE A 260 4.26 -8.31 19.45
C ILE A 260 2.88 -8.05 20.10
N MET A 261 1.97 -9.02 20.01
CA MET A 261 0.64 -8.94 20.62
C MET A 261 0.71 -8.69 22.12
N ASN A 262 1.60 -9.35 22.86
CA ASN A 262 1.74 -9.14 24.30
C ASN A 262 2.17 -7.71 24.68
N VAL A 263 2.80 -6.97 23.76
CA VAL A 263 3.25 -5.58 23.97
C VAL A 263 2.19 -4.56 23.53
N GLU A 264 1.40 -4.88 22.51
CA GLU A 264 0.54 -3.90 21.82
C GLU A 264 -0.96 -4.23 21.87
N GLY A 265 -1.34 -5.45 22.23
CA GLY A 265 -2.72 -5.93 22.25
C GLY A 265 -3.68 -5.05 23.05
N GLU A 266 -3.33 -4.78 24.31
CA GLU A 266 -4.13 -3.91 25.20
C GLU A 266 -4.12 -2.43 24.78
N LYS A 267 -3.12 -1.98 24.01
CA LYS A 267 -3.08 -0.60 23.50
C LYS A 267 -4.01 -0.42 22.31
N LEU A 268 -4.04 -1.43 21.43
CA LEU A 268 -4.88 -1.43 20.24
C LEU A 268 -6.33 -1.70 20.61
N PHE A 269 -6.58 -2.66 21.51
CA PHE A 269 -7.93 -3.10 21.91
C PHE A 269 -8.11 -3.05 23.44
N PRO A 270 -8.15 -1.84 24.05
CA PRO A 270 -8.22 -1.70 25.50
C PRO A 270 -9.54 -2.23 26.07
N ASN A 271 -9.46 -3.07 27.10
CA ASN A 271 -10.61 -3.70 27.78
C ASN A 271 -11.52 -4.53 26.87
N ASP A 272 -11.04 -4.95 25.71
CA ASP A 272 -11.84 -5.73 24.75
C ASP A 272 -12.04 -7.17 25.24
N GLY A 273 -11.06 -7.75 25.95
CA GLY A 273 -11.15 -9.07 26.59
C GLY A 273 -11.30 -10.26 25.63
N TYR A 274 -11.31 -10.01 24.32
CA TYR A 274 -11.48 -11.00 23.27
C TYR A 274 -10.34 -10.90 22.24
N ARG A 275 -10.28 -9.85 21.43
CA ARG A 275 -9.29 -9.63 20.38
C ARG A 275 -7.86 -9.49 20.90
N GLY A 276 -7.67 -8.89 22.07
CA GLY A 276 -6.36 -8.80 22.71
C GLY A 276 -5.90 -10.10 23.40
N GLY A 277 -6.79 -11.10 23.52
CA GLY A 277 -6.55 -12.33 24.27
C GLY A 277 -6.32 -13.58 23.40
N TYR A 278 -6.70 -13.53 22.13
CA TYR A 278 -6.53 -14.63 21.17
C TYR A 278 -5.70 -14.15 19.98
N CYS A 279 -4.59 -14.82 19.69
CA CYS A 279 -3.62 -14.37 18.69
C CYS A 279 -4.19 -14.31 17.27
N GLU A 280 -5.07 -15.24 16.92
CA GLU A 280 -5.75 -15.30 15.63
C GLU A 280 -6.74 -14.13 15.46
N GLU A 281 -7.48 -13.78 16.50
CA GLU A 281 -8.41 -12.64 16.49
C GLU A 281 -7.66 -11.30 16.45
N TYR A 282 -6.55 -11.21 17.19
CA TYR A 282 -5.66 -10.05 17.14
C TYR A 282 -5.10 -9.83 15.73
N PHE A 283 -4.60 -10.91 15.12
CA PHE A 283 -4.09 -10.88 13.76
C PHE A 283 -5.18 -10.45 12.77
N ALA A 284 -6.35 -11.09 12.82
CA ALA A 284 -7.43 -10.82 11.88
C ALA A 284 -7.94 -9.39 11.96
N GLU A 285 -8.13 -8.85 13.17
CA GLU A 285 -8.58 -7.47 13.34
C GLU A 285 -7.51 -6.47 12.91
N ALA A 286 -6.25 -6.68 13.32
CA ALA A 286 -5.16 -5.78 12.93
C ALA A 286 -4.91 -5.82 11.41
N PHE A 287 -5.05 -6.97 10.77
CA PHE A 287 -4.97 -7.11 9.31
C PHE A 287 -6.10 -6.34 8.62
N ALA A 288 -7.33 -6.47 9.11
CA ALA A 288 -8.46 -5.70 8.60
C ALA A 288 -8.26 -4.19 8.76
N MET A 289 -7.75 -3.74 9.92
CA MET A 289 -7.40 -2.33 10.13
C MET A 289 -6.34 -1.83 9.14
N TYR A 290 -5.33 -2.67 8.83
CA TYR A 290 -4.26 -2.32 7.90
C TYR A 290 -4.76 -2.07 6.48
N TYR A 291 -5.69 -2.88 5.97
CA TYR A 291 -6.14 -2.83 4.56
C TYR A 291 -7.45 -2.08 4.32
N LEU A 292 -8.25 -1.79 5.35
CA LEU A 292 -9.60 -1.22 5.15
C LEU A 292 -9.57 0.22 4.59
N ASN A 293 -8.93 1.14 5.30
CA ASN A 293 -8.78 2.55 4.91
C ASN A 293 -7.67 3.26 5.71
N ASP A 294 -7.30 4.46 5.29
CA ASP A 294 -6.21 5.25 5.88
C ASP A 294 -6.41 5.54 7.36
N LYS A 295 -7.65 5.77 7.78
CA LYS A 295 -7.96 6.08 9.18
C LYS A 295 -7.64 4.88 10.09
N THR A 296 -8.07 3.68 9.72
CA THR A 296 -7.79 2.48 10.53
C THR A 296 -6.33 2.05 10.41
N ASN A 297 -5.70 2.29 9.26
CA ASN A 297 -4.28 2.05 9.03
C ASN A 297 -3.41 2.94 9.93
N GLU A 298 -3.70 4.24 9.99
CA GLU A 298 -2.97 5.19 10.85
C GLU A 298 -3.24 4.93 12.34
N GLU A 299 -4.47 4.56 12.71
CA GLU A 299 -4.78 4.14 14.08
C GLU A 299 -3.97 2.91 14.51
N LEU A 300 -3.82 1.91 13.62
CA LEU A 300 -2.97 0.75 13.86
C LEU A 300 -1.50 1.16 14.03
N LYS A 301 -0.99 2.04 13.17
CA LYS A 301 0.38 2.56 13.23
C LYS A 301 0.68 3.32 14.51
N GLU A 302 -0.24 4.16 14.98
CA GLU A 302 -0.09 4.96 16.19
C GLU A 302 -0.13 4.07 17.45
N LYS A 303 -1.10 3.16 17.53
CA LYS A 303 -1.36 2.37 18.75
C LYS A 303 -0.54 1.08 18.84
N ALA A 304 -0.19 0.50 17.70
CA ALA A 304 0.50 -0.79 17.59
C ALA A 304 1.56 -0.77 16.44
N PRO A 305 2.61 0.06 16.55
CA PRO A 305 3.61 0.24 15.50
C PRO A 305 4.40 -1.04 15.15
N LEU A 306 4.63 -1.97 16.10
CA LEU A 306 5.27 -3.25 15.79
C LEU A 306 4.35 -4.16 14.96
N THR A 307 3.06 -4.16 15.30
CA THR A 307 2.01 -4.87 14.56
C THR A 307 1.86 -4.29 13.16
N TYR A 308 1.79 -2.96 13.04
CA TYR A 308 1.76 -2.27 11.76
C TYR A 308 2.94 -2.66 10.86
N LYS A 309 4.15 -2.63 11.42
CA LYS A 309 5.35 -3.05 10.72
C LYS A 309 5.26 -4.52 10.28
N PHE A 310 4.83 -5.40 11.17
CA PHE A 310 4.66 -6.82 10.86
C PHE A 310 3.69 -7.05 9.70
N MET A 311 2.55 -6.34 9.67
CA MET A 311 1.58 -6.43 8.57
C MET A 311 2.19 -6.00 7.23
N GLY A 312 2.98 -4.92 7.23
CA GLY A 312 3.68 -4.45 6.02
C GLY A 312 4.79 -5.39 5.52
N GLU A 313 5.30 -6.28 6.37
CA GLU A 313 6.33 -7.27 6.01
C GLU A 313 5.73 -8.60 5.49
N LEU A 314 4.42 -8.84 5.67
CA LEU A 314 3.77 -10.08 5.24
C LEU A 314 4.00 -10.41 3.75
N PRO A 315 3.88 -9.46 2.81
CA PRO A 315 4.08 -9.79 1.40
C PRO A 315 5.53 -10.23 1.07
N GLU A 316 6.53 -9.72 1.80
CA GLU A 316 7.93 -10.12 1.62
C GLU A 316 8.22 -11.52 2.16
N LYS A 317 7.48 -11.94 3.20
CA LYS A 317 7.57 -13.31 3.74
C LYS A 317 7.12 -14.36 2.72
N ILE A 318 6.22 -14.01 1.78
CA ILE A 318 5.82 -14.88 0.65
C ILE A 318 6.99 -15.06 -0.34
N SER A 319 7.61 -13.96 -0.78
CA SER A 319 8.74 -14.00 -1.73
C SER A 319 9.89 -14.89 -1.23
N GLN A 320 10.18 -14.84 0.07
CA GLN A 320 11.23 -15.65 0.68
C GLN A 320 10.88 -17.14 0.73
N LYS A 321 9.61 -17.49 0.96
CA LYS A 321 9.12 -18.87 0.94
C LYS A 321 9.30 -19.50 -0.44
N ASN A 322 8.91 -18.80 -1.50
CA ASN A 322 8.99 -19.30 -2.87
C ASN A 322 10.45 -19.55 -3.31
N HIS A 323 11.40 -18.70 -2.91
CA HIS A 323 12.83 -18.92 -3.18
C HIS A 323 13.41 -20.15 -2.47
N LEU A 324 12.91 -20.49 -1.27
CA LEU A 324 13.35 -21.68 -0.53
C LEU A 324 12.78 -22.97 -1.13
N GLU A 325 11.57 -22.93 -1.70
CA GLU A 325 10.95 -24.08 -2.36
C GLU A 325 11.56 -24.36 -3.75
N GLU A 326 11.95 -23.33 -4.50
CA GLU A 326 12.63 -23.49 -5.80
C GLU A 326 14.09 -23.98 -5.69
N SER A 327 14.69 -23.85 -4.51
CA SER A 327 16.09 -24.24 -4.25
C SER A 327 16.24 -25.61 -3.55
N ALA A 328 15.14 -26.29 -3.24
CA ALA A 328 15.08 -27.60 -2.61
C ALA A 328 14.87 -28.75 -3.63
#